data_AF-C7D7S7-F1
#
_entry.id   AF-C7D7S7-F1
#
_cell.length_a   1.000
_cell.length_b   1.000
_cell.length_c   1.000
_cell.angle_alpha   90.00
_cell.angle_beta   90.00
_cell.angle_gamma   90.00
#
_symmetry.space_group_name_H-M   'P 1'
#
loop_
_entity.id
_entity.type
_entity.pdbx_description
1 polymer ?
#
loop_
_entity_poly.entity_id
_entity_poly.type
_entity_poly.pdbx_seq_one_letter_code
_entity_poly.pdbx_strand_id
1 'polypeptide(L)'
;MHLDQTPFDQIERDVLQMARMYFLSFHKPESQAWVNAFYSAEQRFGMPYGATIGNAVLMAVNSMRSARSAGFSYRDPKCPTCQEFITNEERYFVSALHDIRQRNRSGAKMNAMLLCQGADDQQFLDCMGRLAVLITENQAFGISTSTPDQERAKA
;
A
#
# COMPACT_ATOMS: atom_id res chain seq x y z
N MET A 1 -2.63 12.05 -13.92
CA MET A 1 -2.14 10.84 -14.61
C MET A 1 -3.10 9.72 -14.32
N HIS A 2 -3.43 8.91 -15.32
CA HIS A 2 -4.30 7.75 -15.13
C HIS A 2 -3.53 6.64 -14.40
N LEU A 3 -4.17 5.89 -13.51
CA LEU A 3 -3.52 4.83 -12.74
C LEU A 3 -3.00 3.71 -13.65
N ASP A 4 -3.70 3.43 -14.76
CA ASP A 4 -3.26 2.44 -15.76
C ASP A 4 -2.02 2.85 -16.56
N GLN A 5 -1.57 4.10 -16.45
CA GLN A 5 -0.33 4.56 -17.05
C GLN A 5 0.87 4.37 -16.11
N THR A 6 0.67 3.77 -14.93
CA THR A 6 1.72 3.45 -13.97
C THR A 6 2.20 2.01 -14.13
N PRO A 7 3.44 1.68 -13.74
CA PRO A 7 3.92 0.30 -13.73
C PRO A 7 3.34 -0.53 -12.57
N PHE A 8 2.34 0.01 -11.84
CA PHE A 8 1.88 -0.58 -10.60
C PHE A 8 1.01 -1.82 -10.82
N ASP A 9 1.39 -2.91 -10.16
CA ASP A 9 0.63 -4.16 -10.15
C ASP A 9 -0.62 -4.06 -9.27
N GLN A 10 -1.44 -5.11 -9.25
CA GLN A 10 -2.69 -5.11 -8.47
C GLN A 10 -2.42 -4.93 -6.96
N ILE A 11 -1.32 -5.49 -6.44
CA ILE A 11 -0.97 -5.37 -5.03
C ILE A 11 -0.64 -3.93 -4.67
N GLU A 12 0.13 -3.25 -5.52
CA GLU A 12 0.46 -1.83 -5.36
C GLU A 12 -0.80 -0.94 -5.43
N ARG A 13 -1.76 -1.29 -6.29
CA ARG A 13 -3.06 -0.61 -6.37
C ARG A 13 -3.93 -0.85 -5.14
N ASP A 14 -3.93 -2.07 -4.60
CA ASP A 14 -4.64 -2.40 -3.37
C ASP A 14 -4.02 -1.66 -2.17
N VAL A 15 -2.69 -1.57 -2.09
CA VAL A 15 -1.98 -0.75 -1.08
C VAL A 15 -2.34 0.72 -1.23
N LEU A 16 -2.38 1.26 -2.45
CA LEU A 16 -2.81 2.64 -2.70
C LEU A 16 -4.23 2.89 -2.19
N GLN A 17 -5.15 1.96 -2.44
CA GLN A 17 -6.53 2.08 -2.00
C GLN A 17 -6.64 2.06 -0.46
N MET A 18 -5.85 1.22 0.21
CA MET A 18 -5.73 1.23 1.67
C MET A 18 -5.16 2.56 2.19
N ALA A 19 -4.09 3.04 1.59
CA ALA A 19 -3.48 4.32 1.93
C ALA A 19 -4.47 5.48 1.79
N ARG A 20 -5.26 5.52 0.71
CA ARG A 20 -6.33 6.52 0.51
C ARG A 20 -7.38 6.51 1.61
N MET A 21 -7.77 5.33 2.09
CA MET A 21 -8.70 5.21 3.21
C MET A 21 -8.08 5.72 4.52
N TYR A 22 -6.80 5.50 4.74
CA TYR A 22 -6.10 6.11 5.87
C TYR A 22 -5.99 7.64 5.73
N PHE A 23 -5.63 8.16 4.56
CA PHE A 23 -5.60 9.60 4.30
C PHE A 23 -6.98 10.24 4.58
N LEU A 24 -8.06 9.60 4.10
CA LEU A 24 -9.42 10.03 4.40
C LEU A 24 -9.74 9.98 5.90
N SER A 25 -9.32 8.93 6.61
CA SER A 25 -9.56 8.84 8.06
C SER A 25 -8.83 9.92 8.85
N PHE A 26 -7.69 10.41 8.36
CA PHE A 26 -6.95 11.48 9.01
C PHE A 26 -7.45 12.87 8.64
N HIS A 27 -7.93 13.06 7.41
CA HIS A 27 -8.58 14.29 6.99
C HIS A 27 -9.99 14.45 7.57
N LYS A 28 -10.76 13.35 7.67
CA LYS A 28 -12.14 13.28 8.18
C LYS A 28 -12.31 12.11 9.15
N PRO A 29 -11.92 12.26 10.44
CA PRO A 29 -11.96 11.17 11.43
C PRO A 29 -13.34 10.53 11.62
N GLU A 30 -14.41 11.31 11.51
CA GLU A 30 -15.80 10.87 11.59
C GLU A 30 -16.20 9.87 10.49
N SER A 31 -15.45 9.83 9.39
CA SER A 31 -15.68 8.86 8.31
C SER A 31 -15.37 7.42 8.70
N GLN A 32 -14.55 7.22 9.76
CA GLN A 32 -14.03 5.93 10.20
C GLN A 32 -13.44 5.08 9.05
N ALA A 33 -12.90 5.73 8.01
CA ALA A 33 -12.44 5.04 6.80
C ALA A 33 -11.30 4.04 7.07
N TRP A 34 -10.59 4.16 8.20
CA TRP A 34 -9.58 3.21 8.64
C TRP A 34 -10.14 1.78 8.84
N VAL A 35 -11.43 1.64 9.22
CA VAL A 35 -12.08 0.31 9.34
C VAL A 35 -12.18 -0.35 7.96
N ASN A 36 -12.54 0.42 6.93
CA ASN A 36 -12.62 -0.07 5.56
C ASN A 36 -11.23 -0.44 5.02
N ALA A 37 -10.16 0.21 5.47
CA ALA A 37 -8.80 -0.16 5.11
C ALA A 37 -8.43 -1.56 5.61
N PHE A 38 -8.75 -1.90 6.86
CA PHE A 38 -8.55 -3.25 7.39
C PHE A 38 -9.46 -4.27 6.72
N TYR A 39 -10.73 -3.94 6.51
CA TYR A 39 -11.65 -4.83 5.79
C TYR A 39 -11.15 -5.13 4.37
N SER A 40 -10.70 -4.10 3.64
CA SER A 40 -10.10 -4.27 2.32
C SER A 40 -8.81 -5.08 2.38
N ALA A 41 -7.98 -4.93 3.41
CA ALA A 41 -6.76 -5.71 3.56
C ALA A 41 -7.07 -7.20 3.77
N GLU A 42 -8.05 -7.53 4.61
CA GLU A 42 -8.53 -8.90 4.79
C GLU A 42 -9.07 -9.51 3.49
N GLN A 43 -9.87 -8.76 2.74
CA GLN A 43 -10.41 -9.25 1.46
C GLN A 43 -9.33 -9.50 0.39
N ARG A 44 -8.25 -8.72 0.39
CA ARG A 44 -7.21 -8.79 -0.65
C ARG A 44 -6.10 -9.77 -0.31
N PHE A 45 -5.69 -9.83 0.95
CA PHE A 45 -4.53 -10.62 1.37
C PHE A 45 -4.89 -11.85 2.20
N GLY A 46 -6.11 -11.91 2.74
CA GLY A 46 -6.60 -13.04 3.51
C GLY A 46 -5.83 -13.33 4.80
N MET A 47 -6.25 -14.36 5.52
CA MET A 47 -5.55 -14.79 6.73
C MET A 47 -4.25 -15.55 6.39
N PRO A 48 -3.18 -15.41 7.19
CA PRO A 48 -3.06 -14.57 8.41
C PRO A 48 -2.55 -13.13 8.14
N TYR A 49 -2.41 -12.72 6.88
CA TYR A 49 -1.65 -11.52 6.52
C TYR A 49 -2.48 -10.24 6.38
N GLY A 50 -3.81 -10.33 6.20
CA GLY A 50 -4.73 -9.22 5.97
C GLY A 50 -4.52 -8.05 6.93
N ALA A 51 -4.84 -8.25 8.21
CA ALA A 51 -4.64 -7.23 9.24
C ALA A 51 -3.18 -6.77 9.37
N THR A 52 -2.22 -7.68 9.21
CA THR A 52 -0.78 -7.38 9.34
C THR A 52 -0.31 -6.43 8.23
N ILE A 53 -0.70 -6.70 6.99
CA ILE A 53 -0.43 -5.83 5.83
C ILE A 53 -1.18 -4.51 5.98
N GLY A 54 -2.46 -4.55 6.37
CA GLY A 54 -3.25 -3.34 6.64
C GLY A 54 -2.57 -2.42 7.66
N ASN A 55 -2.04 -2.97 8.74
CA ASN A 55 -1.28 -2.22 9.75
C ASN A 55 0.07 -1.72 9.22
N ALA A 56 0.79 -2.51 8.42
CA ALA A 56 2.05 -2.09 7.81
C ALA A 56 1.85 -0.89 6.86
N VAL A 57 0.75 -0.86 6.09
CA VAL A 57 0.37 0.32 5.29
C VAL A 57 0.10 1.52 6.19
N LEU A 58 -0.63 1.35 7.29
CA LEU A 58 -0.89 2.43 8.27
C LEU A 58 0.42 3.00 8.86
N MET A 59 1.38 2.14 9.20
CA MET A 59 2.68 2.56 9.73
C MET A 59 3.46 3.39 8.70
N ALA A 60 3.48 2.96 7.43
CA ALA A 60 4.12 3.72 6.35
C ALA A 60 3.44 5.09 6.12
N VAL A 61 2.11 5.16 6.23
CA VAL A 61 1.38 6.44 6.17
C VAL A 61 1.77 7.35 7.34
N ASN A 62 1.79 6.82 8.57
CA ASN A 62 2.13 7.62 9.75
C ASN A 62 3.57 8.11 9.76
N SER A 63 4.53 7.29 9.33
CA SER A 63 5.93 7.72 9.21
C SER A 63 6.08 8.84 8.17
N MET A 64 5.42 8.71 7.02
CA MET A 64 5.39 9.78 5.99
C MET A 64 4.77 11.07 6.54
N ARG A 65 3.65 10.98 7.25
CA ARG A 65 3.00 12.15 7.86
C ARG A 65 3.87 12.84 8.91
N SER A 66 4.65 12.08 9.66
CA SER A 66 5.54 12.61 10.69
C SER A 66 6.75 13.34 10.10
N ALA A 67 7.19 12.93 8.92
CA ALA A 67 8.31 13.56 8.20
C ALA A 67 7.90 14.86 7.49
N ARG A 68 6.65 14.96 7.02
CA ARG A 68 6.21 16.07 6.18
C ARG A 68 5.80 17.31 6.98
N SER A 69 6.17 18.48 6.44
CA SER A 69 5.74 19.79 6.96
C SER A 69 4.53 20.37 6.22
N ALA A 70 4.18 19.84 5.05
CA ALA A 70 3.07 20.30 4.22
C ALA A 70 1.97 19.23 4.02
N GLY A 71 0.77 19.71 3.70
CA GLY A 71 -0.39 18.88 3.40
C GLY A 71 -0.15 17.89 2.26
N PHE A 72 -0.91 16.80 2.25
CA PHE A 72 -0.82 15.71 1.28
C PHE A 72 -2.11 15.64 0.43
N SER A 73 -1.98 15.74 -0.88
CA SER A 73 -3.00 15.60 -1.90
C SER A 73 -3.22 14.14 -2.29
N TYR A 74 -4.44 13.67 -2.11
CA TYR A 74 -4.88 12.32 -2.47
C TYR A 74 -6.22 12.36 -3.18
N ARG A 75 -6.58 11.27 -3.84
CA ARG A 75 -7.89 11.08 -4.47
C ARG A 75 -8.85 10.41 -3.50
N ASP A 76 -10.10 10.87 -3.50
CA ASP A 76 -11.13 10.34 -2.61
C ASP A 76 -11.37 8.84 -2.90
N PRO A 77 -11.13 7.94 -1.91
CA PRO A 77 -11.35 6.51 -2.08
C PRO A 77 -12.81 6.11 -2.28
N LYS A 78 -13.78 7.02 -2.11
CA LYS A 78 -15.21 6.76 -2.32
C LYS A 78 -15.75 7.27 -3.66
N CYS A 79 -14.93 7.98 -4.43
CA CYS A 79 -15.29 8.54 -5.74
C CYS A 79 -14.77 7.62 -6.86
N PRO A 80 -15.64 6.90 -7.61
CA PRO A 80 -15.20 5.95 -8.63
C PRO A 80 -14.28 6.58 -9.69
N THR A 81 -14.69 7.71 -10.25
CA THR A 81 -13.88 8.43 -11.26
C THR A 81 -12.56 8.95 -10.68
N CYS A 82 -12.53 9.33 -9.40
CA CYS A 82 -11.31 9.83 -8.77
C CYS A 82 -10.27 8.72 -8.59
N GLN A 83 -10.71 7.46 -8.40
CA GLN A 83 -9.84 6.31 -8.19
C GLN A 83 -9.02 5.95 -9.44
N GLU A 84 -9.54 6.26 -10.63
CA GLU A 84 -8.88 6.06 -11.93
C GLU A 84 -7.63 6.93 -12.11
N PHE A 85 -7.47 7.98 -11.31
CA PHE A 85 -6.34 8.89 -11.38
C PHE A 85 -5.46 8.78 -10.14
N ILE A 86 -4.21 9.24 -10.29
CA ILE A 86 -3.25 9.29 -9.18
C ILE A 86 -2.62 10.69 -9.08
N THR A 87 -2.41 11.17 -7.85
CA THR A 87 -1.64 12.40 -7.58
C THR A 87 -0.13 12.13 -7.65
N ASN A 88 0.69 13.18 -7.67
CA ASN A 88 2.15 13.01 -7.61
C ASN A 88 2.59 12.36 -6.30
N GLU A 89 1.94 12.70 -5.18
CA GLU A 89 2.33 12.24 -3.85
C GLU A 89 1.90 10.80 -3.61
N GLU A 90 0.69 10.44 -4.06
CA GLU A 90 0.25 9.04 -4.14
C GLU A 90 1.22 8.21 -4.99
N ARG A 91 1.65 8.75 -6.15
CA ARG A 91 2.63 8.07 -7.00
C ARG A 91 3.94 7.86 -6.26
N TYR A 92 4.53 8.87 -5.62
CA TYR A 92 5.78 8.70 -4.89
C TYR A 92 5.67 7.68 -3.76
N PHE A 93 4.54 7.67 -3.03
CA PHE A 93 4.26 6.68 -1.99
C PHE A 93 4.30 5.24 -2.54
N VAL A 94 3.56 4.99 -3.62
CA VAL A 94 3.47 3.64 -4.21
C VAL A 94 4.75 3.27 -4.97
N SER A 95 5.39 4.24 -5.63
CA SER A 95 6.68 4.02 -6.30
C SER A 95 7.79 3.63 -5.34
N ALA A 96 7.82 4.16 -4.11
CA ALA A 96 8.78 3.72 -3.11
C ALA A 96 8.62 2.22 -2.77
N LEU A 97 7.38 1.75 -2.59
CA LEU A 97 7.10 0.33 -2.40
C LEU A 97 7.46 -0.50 -3.63
N HIS A 98 7.04 -0.07 -4.81
CA HIS A 98 7.33 -0.71 -6.08
C HIS A 98 8.84 -0.90 -6.27
N ASP A 99 9.62 0.17 -6.09
CA ASP A 99 11.07 0.14 -6.22
C ASP A 99 11.72 -0.81 -5.20
N ILE A 100 11.24 -0.86 -3.95
CA ILE A 100 11.72 -1.82 -2.95
C ILE A 100 11.46 -3.26 -3.42
N ARG A 101 10.25 -3.56 -3.91
CA ARG A 101 9.89 -4.88 -4.43
C ARG A 101 10.74 -5.27 -5.65
N GLN A 102 11.12 -4.30 -6.48
CA GLN A 102 12.01 -4.48 -7.63
C GLN A 102 13.51 -4.41 -7.27
N ARG A 103 13.86 -4.33 -5.98
CA ARG A 103 15.25 -4.19 -5.49
C ARG A 103 15.97 -2.93 -6.00
N ASN A 104 15.23 -1.93 -6.45
CA ASN A 104 15.73 -0.62 -6.89
C ASN A 104 15.87 0.35 -5.71
N ARG A 105 16.94 0.19 -4.92
CA ARG A 105 17.18 1.01 -3.72
C ARG A 105 17.27 2.51 -4.03
N SER A 106 17.90 2.88 -5.15
CA SER A 106 18.04 4.27 -5.59
C SER A 106 16.69 4.91 -5.92
N GLY A 107 15.82 4.21 -6.64
CA GLY A 107 14.47 4.69 -6.95
C GLY A 107 13.63 4.84 -5.68
N ALA A 108 13.67 3.85 -4.79
CA ALA A 108 12.96 3.90 -3.52
C ALA A 108 13.37 5.13 -2.69
N LYS A 109 14.67 5.38 -2.57
CA LYS A 109 15.21 6.55 -1.86
C LYS A 109 14.80 7.86 -2.51
N MET A 110 14.87 7.95 -3.85
CA MET A 110 14.45 9.15 -4.58
C MET A 110 12.97 9.46 -4.34
N ASN A 111 12.11 8.44 -4.45
CA ASN A 111 10.66 8.59 -4.23
C ASN A 111 10.35 8.97 -2.77
N ALA A 112 11.04 8.36 -1.81
CA ALA A 112 10.90 8.69 -0.39
C ALA A 112 11.33 10.14 -0.08
N MET A 113 12.45 10.61 -0.66
CA MET A 113 12.92 11.99 -0.52
C MET A 113 11.93 13.00 -1.10
N LEU A 114 11.39 12.73 -2.31
CA LEU A 114 10.37 13.58 -2.93
C LEU A 114 9.08 13.62 -2.11
N LEU A 115 8.66 12.47 -1.59
CA LEU A 115 7.47 12.34 -0.75
C LEU A 115 7.62 13.04 0.61
N CYS A 116 8.78 12.92 1.24
CA CYS A 116 9.07 13.55 2.54
C CYS A 116 9.61 14.98 2.39
N GLN A 117 9.67 15.52 1.16
CA GLN A 117 10.06 16.90 0.87
C GLN A 117 11.47 17.25 1.38
N GLY A 118 12.38 16.27 1.36
CA GLY A 118 13.76 16.43 1.84
C GLY A 118 13.94 16.32 3.36
N ALA A 119 12.87 16.09 4.13
CA ALA A 119 12.98 15.70 5.54
C ALA A 119 13.50 14.26 5.68
N ASP A 120 13.76 13.83 6.92
CA ASP A 120 14.21 12.46 7.21
C ASP A 120 13.13 11.43 6.79
N ASP A 121 13.48 10.64 5.78
CA ASP A 121 12.65 9.64 5.13
C ASP A 121 13.01 8.20 5.55
N GLN A 122 13.97 8.02 6.47
CA GLN A 122 14.47 6.70 6.85
C GLN A 122 13.38 5.83 7.48
N GLN A 123 12.61 6.38 8.42
CA GLN A 123 11.53 5.65 9.06
C GLN A 123 10.45 5.21 8.05
N PHE A 124 10.17 6.04 7.05
CA PHE A 124 9.25 5.71 5.97
C PHE A 124 9.78 4.56 5.11
N LEU A 125 11.06 4.60 4.73
CA LEU A 125 11.69 3.50 3.98
C LEU A 125 11.71 2.19 4.78
N ASP A 126 11.95 2.24 6.09
CA ASP A 126 11.91 1.06 6.95
C ASP A 126 10.50 0.45 7.01
N CYS A 127 9.47 1.28 7.15
CA CYS A 127 8.07 0.84 7.10
C CYS A 127 7.71 0.23 5.74
N MET A 128 8.14 0.85 4.63
CA MET A 128 7.93 0.31 3.29
C MET A 128 8.68 -1.00 3.05
N GLY A 129 9.89 -1.14 3.59
CA GLY A 129 10.67 -2.38 3.56
C GLY A 129 9.95 -3.52 4.25
N ARG A 130 9.43 -3.28 5.46
CA ARG A 130 8.62 -4.26 6.21
C ARG A 130 7.35 -4.65 5.45
N LEU A 131 6.67 -3.67 4.85
CA LEU A 131 5.49 -3.92 4.01
C LEU A 131 5.83 -4.82 2.81
N ALA A 132 6.94 -4.56 2.11
CA ALA A 132 7.38 -5.37 1.00
C ALA A 132 7.69 -6.83 1.39
N VAL A 133 8.28 -7.04 2.58
CA VAL A 133 8.52 -8.39 3.12
C VAL A 133 7.21 -9.12 3.37
N LEU A 134 6.25 -8.48 4.05
CA LEU A 134 4.94 -9.06 4.34
C LEU A 134 4.15 -9.44 3.08
N ILE A 135 4.19 -8.58 2.06
CA ILE A 135 3.60 -8.87 0.75
C ILE A 135 4.25 -10.11 0.13
N THR A 136 5.58 -10.20 0.17
CA THR A 136 6.32 -11.36 -0.38
C THR A 136 5.95 -12.65 0.33
N GLU A 137 5.87 -12.63 1.66
CA GLU A 137 5.47 -13.78 2.48
C GLU A 137 4.01 -14.20 2.20
N ASN A 138 3.11 -13.24 2.06
CA ASN A 138 1.72 -13.49 1.68
C ASN A 138 1.61 -14.21 0.33
N GLN A 139 2.34 -13.75 -0.68
CA GLN A 139 2.36 -14.38 -2.01
C GLN A 139 2.91 -15.81 -1.95
N ALA A 140 3.99 -16.04 -1.19
CA ALA A 140 4.57 -17.36 -1.01
C ALA A 140 3.62 -18.33 -0.27
N PHE A 141 2.86 -17.82 0.70
CA PHE A 141 1.83 -18.58 1.39
C PHE A 141 0.68 -18.97 0.45
N GLY A 142 0.20 -18.03 -0.37
CA GLY A 142 -0.86 -18.27 -1.36
C GLY A 142 -0.53 -19.41 -2.33
N ILE A 143 0.70 -19.45 -2.85
CA ILE A 143 1.20 -20.54 -3.72
C ILE A 143 1.20 -21.88 -3.00
N SER A 144 1.56 -21.89 -1.71
CA SER A 144 1.64 -23.12 -0.90
C SER A 144 0.26 -23.72 -0.62
N THR A 145 -0.78 -22.88 -0.55
CA THR A 145 -2.17 -23.33 -0.31
C THR A 145 -2.94 -23.75 -1.58
N SER A 146 -2.39 -23.53 -2.78
CA SER A 146 -3.08 -23.78 -4.06
C SER A 146 -2.69 -25.10 -4.76
N THR A 147 -2.23 -26.13 -4.04
CA THR A 147 -1.90 -27.47 -4.60
C THR A 147 -3.04 -28.47 -4.27
N PRO A 148 -3.45 -29.38 -5.18
CA PRO A 148 -4.87 -29.69 -5.41
C PRO A 148 -5.46 -30.84 -4.58
N ASP A 149 -6.47 -30.52 -3.76
CA ASP A 149 -7.42 -31.48 -3.16
C ASP A 149 -8.58 -31.81 -4.12
N GLN A 150 -8.30 -32.14 -5.39
CA GLN A 150 -9.34 -32.54 -6.37
C GLN A 150 -9.12 -33.86 -7.11
N GLU A 151 -8.19 -34.73 -6.69
CA GLU A 151 -7.99 -36.05 -7.32
C GLU A 151 -8.15 -37.29 -6.42
N ARG A 152 -8.75 -37.17 -5.22
CA ARG A 152 -9.04 -38.34 -4.37
C ARG A 152 -10.51 -38.46 -3.96
N ALA A 153 -11.40 -38.58 -4.95
CA ALA A 153 -12.76 -39.04 -4.72
C ALA A 153 -13.41 -39.66 -5.98
N LYS A 154 -12.69 -40.48 -6.76
CA LYS A 154 -13.29 -41.45 -7.70
C LYS A 154 -12.38 -42.67 -7.83
N ALA A 155 -12.53 -43.61 -6.90
CA ALA A 155 -12.11 -45.00 -7.05
C ALA A 155 -13.21 -45.88 -6.48
#